data_AF-A0A383CBD5-F1
#
_entry.id   AF-A0A383CBD5-F1
#
_cell.length_a   1.000
_cell.length_b   1.000
_cell.length_c   1.000
_cell.angle_alpha   90.00
_cell.angle_beta   90.00
_cell.angle_gamma   90.00
#
_symmetry.space_group_name_H-M   'P 1'
#
loop_
_entity.id
_entity.type
_entity.pdbx_description
1 polymer ?
#
loop_
_entity_poly.entity_id
_entity_poly.type
_entity_poly.pdbx_seq_one_letter_code
_entity_poly.pdbx_strand_id
1 'polypeptide(L)'
;QETFWGTVNFLGLPMFMISPALFPLALMPDWLATMAQFNPVTYAVILVRSMMSGFVESSSALLSIVILGGFVVAMTLLASYVFTREVNKPF
;
A
#
# COMPACT_ATOMS: atom_id res chain seq x y z
N GLN A 1 -21.00 -11.60 -3.60
CA GLN A 1 -20.26 -10.41 -4.07
C GLN A 1 -20.22 -9.30 -3.01
N GLU A 2 -21.26 -9.15 -2.21
CA GLU A 2 -21.32 -8.14 -1.13
C GLU A 2 -20.22 -8.30 -0.06
N THR A 3 -19.88 -9.54 0.33
CA THR A 3 -18.81 -9.82 1.29
C THR A 3 -17.41 -9.46 0.79
N PHE A 4 -17.15 -9.64 -0.51
CA PHE A 4 -15.90 -9.23 -1.15
C PHE A 4 -15.72 -7.71 -1.08
N TRP A 5 -16.73 -6.97 -1.56
CA TRP A 5 -16.71 -5.50 -1.52
C TRP A 5 -16.67 -4.97 -0.08
N GLY A 6 -17.37 -5.60 0.86
CA GLY A 6 -17.31 -5.26 2.27
C GLY A 6 -15.90 -5.42 2.86
N THR A 7 -15.22 -6.51 2.53
CA THR A 7 -13.86 -6.80 3.02
C THR A 7 -12.84 -5.82 2.43
N VAL A 8 -12.94 -5.54 1.12
CA VAL A 8 -12.05 -4.58 0.44
C VAL A 8 -12.20 -3.18 1.06
N ASN A 9 -13.43 -2.71 1.30
CA ASN A 9 -13.65 -1.40 1.92
C ASN A 9 -13.20 -1.37 3.39
N PHE A 10 -13.48 -2.43 4.15
CA PHE A 10 -13.07 -2.55 5.54
C PHE A 10 -11.54 -2.49 5.70
N LEU A 11 -10.78 -3.04 4.75
CA LEU A 11 -9.31 -2.96 4.75
C LEU A 11 -8.81 -1.65 4.12
N GLY A 12 -9.49 -1.13 3.11
CA GLY A 12 -9.08 0.07 2.38
C GLY A 12 -9.14 1.35 3.23
N LEU A 13 -10.20 1.51 4.01
CA LEU A 13 -10.39 2.68 4.89
C LEU A 13 -9.29 2.82 5.96
N PRO A 14 -8.99 1.81 6.80
CA PRO A 14 -7.93 1.93 7.80
C PRO A 14 -6.55 2.10 7.14
N MET A 15 -6.28 1.43 6.01
CA MET A 15 -5.03 1.64 5.26
C MET A 15 -4.89 3.09 4.79
N PHE A 16 -5.97 3.72 4.32
CA PHE A 16 -5.93 5.13 3.96
C PHE A 16 -5.72 6.04 5.18
N MET A 17 -6.40 5.75 6.30
CA MET A 17 -6.29 6.54 7.53
C MET A 17 -4.90 6.48 8.19
N ILE A 18 -4.25 5.32 8.14
CA ILE A 18 -2.88 5.11 8.66
C ILE A 18 -1.84 5.77 7.73
N SER A 19 -2.16 5.90 6.45
CA SER A 19 -1.27 6.58 5.50
C SER A 19 -1.16 8.08 5.81
N PRO A 20 -0.09 8.75 5.35
CA PRO A 20 0.09 10.17 5.59
C PRO A 20 -0.72 11.05 4.64
N ALA A 21 -1.82 10.54 4.11
CA ALA A 21 -2.77 11.30 3.30
C ALA A 21 -3.51 12.33 4.15
N LEU A 22 -3.95 11.92 5.35
CA LEU A 22 -4.70 12.76 6.27
C LEU A 22 -3.79 13.56 7.22
N PHE A 23 -2.72 12.94 7.71
CA PHE A 23 -1.78 13.55 8.64
C PHE A 23 -0.34 13.45 8.13
N PRO A 24 0.49 14.51 8.23
CA PRO A 24 1.90 14.42 7.89
C PRO A 24 2.62 13.37 8.76
N LEU A 25 3.51 12.57 8.17
CA LEU A 25 4.31 11.57 8.92
C LEU A 25 5.08 12.19 10.10
N ALA A 26 5.58 13.42 9.94
CA ALA A 26 6.35 14.13 10.97
C ALA A 26 5.52 14.51 12.21
N LEU A 27 4.20 14.47 12.11
CA LEU A 27 3.28 14.81 13.21
C LEU A 27 2.57 13.57 13.78
N MET A 28 2.89 12.37 13.26
CA MET A 28 2.30 11.13 13.76
C MET A 28 3.00 10.64 15.03
N PRO A 29 2.27 9.98 15.95
CA PRO A 29 2.88 9.20 17.03
C PRO A 29 3.79 8.09 16.49
N ASP A 30 4.88 7.77 17.17
CA ASP A 30 5.90 6.81 16.70
C ASP A 30 5.33 5.42 16.35
N TRP A 31 4.37 4.94 17.15
CA TRP A 31 3.71 3.66 16.90
C TRP A 31 2.91 3.67 15.59
N LEU A 32 2.27 4.79 15.26
CA LEU A 32 1.49 4.95 14.04
C LEU A 32 2.41 5.18 12.84
N ALA A 33 3.47 5.96 13.02
CA ALA A 33 4.50 6.17 12.01
C ALA A 33 5.16 4.84 11.60
N THR A 34 5.42 3.96 12.58
CA THR A 34 5.94 2.61 12.32
C THR A 34 4.97 1.80 11.46
N MET A 35 3.68 1.81 11.78
CA MET A 35 2.65 1.13 10.97
C MET A 35 2.51 1.73 9.57
N ALA A 36 2.61 3.06 9.45
CA ALA A 36 2.54 3.76 8.19
C ALA A 36 3.72 3.41 7.26
N GLN A 37 4.91 3.12 7.78
CA GLN A 37 6.06 2.70 6.98
C GLN A 37 5.86 1.32 6.32
N PHE A 38 5.11 0.42 6.94
CA PHE A 38 4.77 -0.87 6.33
C PHE A 38 3.65 -0.78 5.29
N ASN A 39 2.92 0.35 5.26
CA ASN A 39 1.78 0.53 4.38
C ASN A 39 2.22 1.00 2.99
N PRO A 40 1.98 0.24 1.90
CA PRO A 40 2.36 0.63 0.54
C PRO A 40 1.67 1.93 0.10
N VAL A 41 0.48 2.25 0.62
CA VAL A 41 -0.26 3.48 0.31
C VAL A 41 0.53 4.72 0.75
N THR A 42 1.35 4.61 1.80
CA THR A 42 2.21 5.70 2.27
C THR A 42 3.16 6.18 1.19
N TYR A 43 3.82 5.26 0.48
CA TYR A 43 4.77 5.59 -0.58
C TYR A 43 4.08 6.20 -1.79
N ALA A 44 2.86 5.76 -2.12
CA ALA A 44 2.06 6.39 -3.17
C ALA A 44 1.73 7.85 -2.83
N VAL A 45 1.30 8.12 -1.59
CA VAL A 45 0.96 9.47 -1.14
C VAL A 45 2.18 10.39 -1.12
N ILE A 46 3.33 9.90 -0.63
CA ILE A 46 4.58 10.67 -0.62
C ILE A 46 5.01 11.01 -2.05
N LEU A 47 4.96 10.05 -2.96
CA LEU A 47 5.32 10.25 -4.36
C LEU A 47 4.43 11.32 -4.99
N VAL A 48 3.10 11.19 -4.89
CA VAL A 48 2.15 12.17 -5.43
C VAL A 48 2.39 13.55 -4.83
N ARG A 49 2.62 13.64 -3.51
CA ARG A 49 2.90 14.90 -2.83
C ARG A 49 4.19 15.54 -3.33
N SER A 50 5.27 14.76 -3.50
CA SER A 50 6.53 15.26 -4.05
C SER A 50 6.34 15.81 -5.46
N MET A 51 5.57 15.11 -6.31
CA MET A 51 5.25 15.56 -7.66
C MET A 51 4.44 16.86 -7.67
N MET A 52 3.45 16.98 -6.77
CA MET A 52 2.64 18.21 -6.64
C MET A 52 3.45 19.40 -6.08
N SER A 53 4.44 19.14 -5.24
CA SER A 53 5.29 20.19 -4.67
C SER A 53 6.26 20.81 -5.68
N GLY A 54 6.40 20.22 -6.87
CA GLY A 54 7.34 20.65 -7.92
C GLY A 54 8.80 20.28 -7.64
N PHE A 55 9.11 19.78 -6.43
CA PHE A 55 10.42 19.26 -6.06
C PHE A 55 10.33 17.75 -5.80
N VAL A 56 10.85 16.97 -6.74
CA VAL A 56 10.92 15.51 -6.62
C VAL A 56 12.37 15.12 -6.40
N GLU A 57 12.70 14.68 -5.19
CA GLU A 57 13.95 13.98 -4.98
C GLU A 57 13.92 12.64 -5.72
N SER A 58 14.78 12.50 -6.71
CA SER A 58 14.84 11.30 -7.57
C SER A 58 15.03 10.01 -6.75
N SER A 59 15.81 10.07 -5.65
CA SER A 59 16.03 8.97 -4.72
C SER A 59 14.75 8.52 -4.00
N SER A 60 13.99 9.46 -3.44
CA SER A 60 12.73 9.20 -2.73
C SER A 60 11.64 8.69 -3.66
N ALA A 61 11.58 9.25 -4.87
CA ALA A 61 10.64 8.82 -5.90
C ALA A 61 10.95 7.40 -6.39
N LEU A 62 12.22 7.09 -6.65
CA LEU A 62 12.64 5.75 -7.07
C LEU A 62 12.33 4.71 -6.00
N LEU A 63 12.63 5.01 -4.73
CA LEU A 63 12.31 4.12 -3.61
C LEU A 63 10.79 3.85 -3.53
N SER A 64 9.98 4.89 -3.67
CA SER A 64 8.52 4.75 -3.65
C SER A 64 8.01 3.88 -4.81
N ILE A 65 8.55 4.08 -6.01
CA ILE A 65 8.20 3.28 -7.21
C ILE A 65 8.63 1.81 -7.03
N VAL A 66 9.83 1.57 -6.50
CA VAL A 66 10.33 0.20 -6.27
C VAL A 66 9.47 -0.54 -5.25
N ILE A 67 9.09 0.12 -4.14
CA ILE A 67 8.24 -0.49 -3.12
C ILE A 67 6.85 -0.78 -3.68
N LEU A 68 6.24 0.16 -4.41
CA LEU A 68 4.94 -0.04 -5.03
C LEU A 68 4.96 -1.14 -6.08
N GLY A 69 5.96 -1.13 -6.98
CA GLY A 69 6.15 -2.16 -7.98
C GLY A 69 6.38 -3.54 -7.36
N GLY A 70 7.22 -3.62 -6.33
CA GLY A 70 7.45 -4.84 -5.57
C GLY A 70 6.18 -5.36 -4.89
N PHE A 71 5.38 -4.47 -4.29
CA PHE A 71 4.10 -4.82 -3.69
C PHE A 71 3.11 -5.37 -4.72
N VAL A 72 2.99 -4.73 -5.89
CA VAL A 72 2.13 -5.21 -6.97
C VAL A 72 2.55 -6.61 -7.42
N VAL A 73 3.83 -6.81 -7.72
CA VAL A 73 4.36 -8.11 -8.13
C VAL A 73 4.11 -9.18 -7.05
N ALA A 74 4.37 -8.85 -5.78
CA ALA A 74 4.15 -9.76 -4.67
C ALA A 74 2.66 -10.15 -4.53
N MET A 75 1.75 -9.19 -4.61
CA MET A 75 0.30 -9.45 -4.55
C MET A 75 -0.19 -10.25 -5.76
N THR A 76 0.31 -9.96 -6.96
CA THR A 76 -0.03 -10.73 -8.17
C THR A 76 0.45 -12.19 -8.06
N LEU A 77 1.69 -12.40 -7.58
CA LEU A 77 2.22 -13.75 -7.35
C LEU A 77 1.44 -14.50 -6.27
N LEU A 78 1.09 -13.83 -5.17
CA LEU A 78 0.30 -14.42 -4.10
C LEU A 78 -1.10 -14.79 -4.59
N ALA A 79 -1.76 -13.91 -5.35
CA ALA A 79 -3.05 -14.20 -5.96
C ALA A 79 -2.97 -15.39 -6.93
N SER A 80 -1.95 -15.43 -7.79
CA SER A 80 -1.71 -16.55 -8.70
C SER A 80 -1.47 -17.85 -7.94
N TYR A 81 -0.63 -17.84 -6.91
CA TYR A 81 -0.35 -18.99 -6.05
C TYR A 81 -1.59 -19.52 -5.35
N VAL A 82 -2.38 -18.64 -4.71
CA VAL A 82 -3.62 -19.02 -4.02
C VAL A 82 -4.62 -19.61 -5.01
N PHE A 83 -4.77 -19.01 -6.19
CA PHE A 83 -5.67 -19.51 -7.22
C PHE A 83 -5.25 -20.90 -7.72
N THR A 84 -3.98 -21.09 -8.06
CA THR A 84 -3.46 -22.41 -8.49
C THR A 84 -3.61 -23.46 -7.38
N ARG A 85 -3.41 -23.07 -6.11
CA ARG A 85 -3.61 -23.98 -4.97
C ARG A 85 -5.07 -24.39 -4.79
N GLU A 86 -6.00 -23.46 -4.92
CA GLU A 86 -7.45 -23.74 -4.84
C GLU A 86 -7.92 -24.66 -5.98
N VAL A 87 -7.38 -24.47 -7.19
CA VAL A 87 -7.71 -25.28 -8.37
C VAL A 87 -7.15 -26.71 -8.28
N ASN A 88 -6.01 -26.92 -7.61
CA ASN A 88 -5.34 -28.23 -7.54
C ASN A 88 -5.77 -29.13 -6.35
N LYS A 89 -6.74 -28.73 -5.52
CA LYS A 89 -7.23 -29.59 -4.44
C LYS A 89 -8.10 -30.72 -5.03
N PRO A 90 -7.71 -32.02 -4.89
CA PRO A 90 -8.60 -33.11 -5.28
C PRO A 90 -9.83 -33.10 -4.34
N PHE A 91 -11.02 -33.28 -4.92
CA PHE A 91 -12.29 -33.40 -4.22
C PHE A 91 -12.30 -34.56 -3.21
#